data_AF-A0A182QHY8-F1
#
_entry.id   AF-A0A182QHY8-F1
#
_cell.length_a   1.000
_cell.length_b   1.000
_cell.length_c   1.000
_cell.angle_alpha   90.00
_cell.angle_beta   90.00
_cell.angle_gamma   90.00
#
_symmetry.space_group_name_H-M   'P 1'
#
loop_
_entity.id
_entity.type
_entity.pdbx_description
1 polymer ?
#
loop_
_entity_poly.entity_id
_entity_poly.type
_entity_poly.pdbx_seq_one_letter_code
_entity_poly.pdbx_strand_id
1 'polypeptide(L)'
;MQALKRCGCTQFLRKSTLRLISRECSSAGKDSVKEQMATSPADSIVVERENNITLIGINRPKVRNAIDSMTGKMLASAIAEFEKDPKADVGVLHGIGGSFCSGYDLSELADSTDPQQVQTIVQNPEGVMGPTRRMIRKPIVCAISGYCVAGGLELALMCDLRVMEENAVLGFFNRRFGVPLIDGGTVRLPALIGLSRALDLILTGRTVSAKEALEIGLVNRVVAVGSGLGQAYNLAMSIAKYPQRCIRHDRDAAYYGTFSAQSYEDALEREASNVTIELLQEAKQGADKFRQGIGRGGSFSGVKEKNLPDWERKEMKHESKL
;
A
#
# COMPACT_ATOMS: atom_id res chain seq x y z
N MET A 1 -45.20 35.31 -4.88
CA MET A 1 -46.63 35.34 -4.54
C MET A 1 -46.87 34.26 -3.50
N GLN A 2 -47.64 34.58 -2.46
CA GLN A 2 -48.02 33.77 -1.30
C GLN A 2 -47.07 33.71 -0.10
N ALA A 3 -47.68 34.03 1.02
CA ALA A 3 -47.21 34.14 2.38
C ALA A 3 -47.76 32.99 3.23
N LEU A 4 -47.49 33.05 4.55
CA LEU A 4 -48.10 32.31 5.68
C LEU A 4 -47.39 30.99 6.02
N LYS A 5 -47.21 30.56 7.28
CA LYS A 5 -47.40 31.12 8.63
C LYS A 5 -46.72 30.11 9.59
N ARG A 6 -46.17 30.59 10.70
CA ARG A 6 -45.78 29.76 11.86
C ARG A 6 -47.02 29.12 12.49
N CYS A 7 -46.86 27.95 13.11
CA CYS A 7 -47.64 27.57 14.30
C CYS A 7 -46.81 26.62 15.17
N GLY A 8 -46.72 26.92 16.47
CA GLY A 8 -46.11 26.06 17.48
C GLY A 8 -47.18 25.30 18.27
N CYS A 9 -46.76 24.26 18.99
CA CYS A 9 -47.50 23.78 20.16
C CYS A 9 -46.59 23.03 21.12
N THR A 10 -46.71 23.40 22.38
CA THR A 10 -45.98 22.97 23.57
C THR A 10 -46.68 21.80 24.28
N GLN A 11 -45.88 21.01 25.02
CA GLN A 11 -46.19 20.24 26.25
C GLN A 11 -47.19 19.06 26.18
N PHE A 12 -46.79 17.91 26.74
CA PHE A 12 -47.52 17.28 27.86
C PHE A 12 -46.69 16.20 28.60
N LEU A 13 -46.67 16.31 29.93
CA LEU A 13 -46.07 15.43 30.95
C LEU A 13 -46.98 14.24 31.32
N ARG A 14 -46.41 13.13 31.84
CA ARG A 14 -46.79 12.41 33.09
C ARG A 14 -45.99 11.09 33.26
N LYS A 15 -45.14 10.95 34.30
CA LYS A 15 -45.34 10.42 35.68
C LYS A 15 -45.27 8.87 35.78
N SER A 16 -44.22 8.29 36.39
CA SER A 16 -44.07 7.79 37.80
C SER A 16 -44.11 6.25 37.83
N THR A 17 -43.30 5.48 38.58
CA THR A 17 -43.16 5.46 40.05
C THR A 17 -42.00 4.54 40.48
N LEU A 18 -41.22 4.95 41.49
CA LEU A 18 -40.26 4.14 42.26
C LEU A 18 -40.98 3.18 43.24
N ARG A 19 -40.41 1.99 43.49
CA ARG A 19 -40.50 1.28 44.79
C ARG A 19 -39.16 0.63 45.16
N LEU A 20 -38.56 1.11 46.25
CA LEU A 20 -37.57 0.43 47.09
C LEU A 20 -38.24 -0.62 47.98
N ILE A 21 -37.53 -1.70 48.35
CA ILE A 21 -37.28 -2.30 49.71
C ILE A 21 -36.20 -3.41 49.52
N SER A 22 -34.90 -3.16 49.70
CA SER A 22 -34.03 -3.47 50.87
C SER A 22 -34.04 -4.91 51.43
N ARG A 23 -32.88 -5.58 51.39
CA ARG A 23 -32.25 -6.34 52.50
C ARG A 23 -30.80 -6.69 52.17
N GLU A 24 -29.90 -6.27 53.05
CA GLU A 24 -28.45 -6.52 53.05
C GLU A 24 -28.06 -7.77 53.85
N CYS A 25 -26.76 -8.11 53.73
CA CYS A 25 -25.91 -9.06 54.46
C CYS A 25 -25.92 -10.52 53.94
N SER A 26 -24.79 -11.18 53.68
CA SER A 26 -23.43 -10.96 54.19
C SER A 26 -22.32 -11.62 53.33
N SER A 27 -21.21 -10.89 53.19
CA SER A 27 -19.79 -11.30 53.22
C SER A 27 -19.28 -12.50 52.41
N ALA A 28 -18.36 -12.24 51.47
CA ALA A 28 -16.91 -12.42 51.66
C ALA A 28 -16.19 -12.51 50.30
N GLY A 29 -15.00 -11.89 50.20
CA GLY A 29 -14.07 -12.13 49.09
C GLY A 29 -13.87 -10.95 48.14
N LYS A 30 -13.11 -9.94 48.59
CA LYS A 30 -12.34 -9.08 47.69
C LYS A 30 -11.29 -9.97 47.03
N ASP A 31 -11.25 -9.96 45.70
CA ASP A 31 -10.04 -9.96 44.86
C ASP A 31 -10.45 -10.37 43.43
N SER A 32 -10.87 -9.39 42.64
CA SER A 32 -11.00 -9.54 41.19
C SER A 32 -10.21 -8.42 40.53
N VAL A 33 -8.92 -8.68 40.43
CA VAL A 33 -8.03 -8.42 39.28
C VAL A 33 -8.55 -7.36 38.32
N LYS A 34 -8.03 -6.12 38.48
CA LYS A 34 -7.89 -5.21 37.35
C LYS A 34 -6.83 -5.80 36.43
N GLU A 35 -7.25 -6.64 35.48
CA GLU A 35 -6.38 -7.06 34.40
C GLU A 35 -6.30 -5.91 33.41
N GLN A 36 -5.31 -5.04 33.64
CA GLN A 36 -4.80 -4.15 32.62
C GLN A 36 -4.32 -5.05 31.47
N MET A 37 -5.05 -5.06 30.35
CA MET A 37 -4.48 -5.48 29.07
C MET A 37 -3.35 -4.50 28.75
N ALA A 38 -2.15 -4.84 29.21
CA ALA A 38 -0.92 -4.29 28.69
C ALA A 38 -0.90 -4.66 27.20
N THR A 39 -1.21 -3.68 26.36
CA THR A 39 -0.98 -3.76 24.92
C THR A 39 0.48 -4.16 24.72
N SER A 40 0.71 -5.29 24.06
CA SER A 40 1.97 -5.55 23.38
C SER A 40 2.38 -4.29 22.60
N PRO A 41 3.68 -3.93 22.53
CA PRO A 41 4.10 -2.80 21.73
C PRO A 41 3.53 -2.98 20.31
N ALA A 42 2.71 -2.04 19.85
CA ALA A 42 2.08 -2.15 18.54
C ALA A 42 3.19 -2.26 17.48
N ASP A 43 3.17 -3.33 16.68
CA ASP A 43 4.17 -3.58 15.65
C ASP A 43 4.26 -2.36 14.71
N SER A 44 5.50 -1.94 14.40
CA SER A 44 5.75 -0.79 13.53
C SER A 44 5.42 -1.07 12.06
N ILE A 45 5.17 -2.34 11.72
CA ILE A 45 4.62 -2.80 10.45
C ILE A 45 3.42 -3.70 10.74
N VAL A 46 2.28 -3.39 10.13
CA VAL A 46 1.05 -4.17 10.23
C VAL A 46 0.78 -4.84 8.89
N VAL A 47 0.49 -6.14 8.89
CA VAL A 47 0.20 -6.90 7.67
C VAL A 47 -1.19 -7.51 7.77
N GLU A 48 -2.04 -7.17 6.81
CA GLU A 48 -3.39 -7.71 6.69
C GLU A 48 -3.54 -8.42 5.34
N ARG A 49 -4.29 -9.52 5.31
CA ARG A 49 -4.55 -10.29 4.10
C ARG A 49 -6.04 -10.25 3.79
N GLU A 50 -6.37 -9.77 2.60
CA GLU A 50 -7.73 -9.76 2.09
C GLU A 50 -7.75 -10.35 0.69
N ASN A 51 -8.48 -11.45 0.50
CA ASN A 51 -8.49 -12.21 -0.75
C ASN A 51 -7.06 -12.64 -1.15
N ASN A 52 -6.61 -12.20 -2.33
CA ASN A 52 -5.26 -12.41 -2.85
C ASN A 52 -4.42 -11.11 -2.78
N ILE A 53 -4.82 -10.16 -1.94
CA ILE A 53 -4.14 -8.90 -1.71
C ILE A 53 -3.53 -8.89 -0.32
N THR A 54 -2.28 -8.45 -0.20
CA THR A 54 -1.61 -8.24 1.08
C THR A 54 -1.46 -6.74 1.34
N LEU A 55 -2.12 -6.23 2.36
CA LEU A 55 -1.95 -4.86 2.84
C LEU A 55 -0.76 -4.82 3.80
N ILE A 56 0.19 -3.92 3.53
CA ILE A 56 1.42 -3.74 4.31
C ILE A 56 1.43 -2.29 4.77
N GLY A 57 1.15 -2.08 6.06
CA GLY A 57 0.99 -0.77 6.67
C GLY A 57 2.19 -0.38 7.53
N ILE A 58 2.77 0.79 7.30
CA ILE A 58 3.77 1.39 8.19
C ILE A 58 3.03 2.06 9.35
N ASN A 59 3.34 1.67 10.59
CA ASN A 59 2.58 2.01 11.80
C ASN A 59 3.44 2.73 12.84
N ARG A 60 3.97 3.90 12.46
CA ARG A 60 4.64 4.84 13.38
C ARG A 60 4.04 6.25 13.22
N PRO A 61 2.71 6.43 13.39
CA PRO A 61 2.03 7.68 13.04
C PRO A 61 2.53 8.89 13.85
N LYS A 62 2.99 8.67 15.09
CA LYS A 62 3.53 9.72 15.98
C LYS A 62 4.75 10.44 15.39
N VAL A 63 5.50 9.77 14.52
CA VAL A 63 6.67 10.30 13.80
C VAL A 63 6.45 10.31 12.29
N ARG A 64 5.19 10.43 11.84
CA ARG A 64 4.79 10.43 10.42
C ARG A 64 5.36 9.25 9.63
N ASN A 65 5.39 8.07 10.26
CA ASN A 65 5.88 6.84 9.64
C ASN A 65 7.33 6.91 9.18
N ALA A 66 8.18 7.68 9.87
CA ALA A 66 9.62 7.59 9.72
C ALA A 66 10.12 6.16 9.95
N ILE A 67 11.10 5.71 9.19
CA ILE A 67 11.67 4.36 9.26
C ILE A 67 12.98 4.41 10.05
N ASP A 68 13.02 3.69 11.17
CA ASP A 68 14.26 3.36 11.87
C ASP A 68 14.79 1.99 11.42
N SER A 69 15.98 1.61 11.88
CA SER A 69 16.62 0.34 11.49
C SER A 69 15.74 -0.89 11.77
N MET A 70 15.01 -0.89 12.89
CA MET A 70 14.14 -2.01 13.27
C MET A 70 12.93 -2.10 12.34
N THR A 71 12.28 -0.97 12.08
CA THR A 71 11.13 -0.87 11.19
C THR A 71 11.51 -1.23 9.75
N GLY A 72 12.70 -0.82 9.29
CA GLY A 72 13.25 -1.22 8.00
C GLY A 72 13.40 -2.74 7.87
N LYS A 73 13.94 -3.40 8.91
CA LYS A 73 14.05 -4.88 8.96
C LYS A 73 12.67 -5.56 8.95
N MET A 74 11.72 -5.06 9.74
CA MET A 74 10.36 -5.59 9.77
C MET A 74 9.67 -5.45 8.41
N LEU A 75 9.84 -4.31 7.74
CA LEU A 75 9.28 -4.07 6.40
C LEU A 75 9.90 -5.02 5.37
N ALA A 76 11.23 -5.21 5.41
CA ALA A 76 11.92 -6.15 4.53
C ALA A 76 11.48 -7.62 4.77
N SER A 77 11.17 -7.99 6.02
CA SER A 77 10.61 -9.31 6.35
C SER A 77 9.19 -9.46 5.82
N ALA A 78 8.32 -8.47 6.06
CA ALA A 78 6.93 -8.48 5.59
C ALA A 78 6.84 -8.62 4.05
N ILE A 79 7.71 -7.91 3.32
CA ILE A 79 7.79 -8.03 1.86
C ILE A 79 8.32 -9.39 1.43
N ALA A 80 9.33 -9.95 2.11
CA ALA A 80 9.83 -11.30 1.81
C ALA A 80 8.75 -12.37 2.04
N GLU A 81 7.97 -12.25 3.10
CA GLU A 81 6.85 -13.14 3.40
C GLU A 81 5.74 -13.03 2.34
N PHE A 82 5.40 -11.79 1.94
CA PHE A 82 4.49 -11.54 0.82
C PHE A 82 4.96 -12.20 -0.48
N GLU A 83 6.24 -12.10 -0.82
CA GLU A 83 6.78 -12.74 -2.03
C GLU A 83 6.72 -14.26 -1.98
N LYS A 84 6.93 -14.87 -0.81
CA LYS A 84 6.89 -16.32 -0.61
C LYS A 84 5.48 -16.90 -0.58
N ASP A 85 4.46 -16.11 -0.21
CA ASP A 85 3.09 -16.58 -0.06
C ASP A 85 2.43 -16.88 -1.42
N PRO A 86 2.16 -18.15 -1.79
CA PRO A 86 1.56 -18.48 -3.08
C PRO A 86 0.11 -17.99 -3.24
N LYS A 87 -0.56 -17.57 -2.14
CA LYS A 87 -1.92 -17.04 -2.16
C LYS A 87 -1.96 -15.52 -2.33
N ALA A 88 -0.84 -14.84 -2.14
CA ALA A 88 -0.73 -13.40 -2.30
C ALA A 88 -0.29 -13.04 -3.72
N ASP A 89 -1.14 -12.30 -4.43
CA ASP A 89 -0.91 -11.91 -5.81
C ASP A 89 -0.31 -10.53 -5.94
N VAL A 90 -0.86 -9.55 -5.21
CA VAL A 90 -0.48 -8.14 -5.29
C VAL A 90 -0.40 -7.56 -3.87
N GLY A 91 0.63 -6.75 -3.62
CA GLY A 91 0.79 -6.04 -2.35
C GLY A 91 0.22 -4.62 -2.43
N VAL A 92 -0.25 -4.08 -1.31
CA VAL A 92 -0.55 -2.66 -1.15
C VAL A 92 0.27 -2.11 -0.01
N LEU A 93 1.21 -1.22 -0.33
CA LEU A 93 2.04 -0.54 0.68
C LEU A 93 1.39 0.79 1.05
N HIS A 94 1.17 1.03 2.34
CA HIS A 94 0.55 2.27 2.83
C HIS A 94 1.10 2.71 4.18
N GLY A 95 0.79 3.94 4.59
CA GLY A 95 1.06 4.43 5.94
C GLY A 95 -0.22 4.52 6.77
N ILE A 96 -0.13 4.15 8.05
CA ILE A 96 -1.21 4.28 9.03
C ILE A 96 -1.13 5.66 9.69
N GLY A 97 -2.27 6.32 9.90
CA GLY A 97 -2.36 7.58 10.63
C GLY A 97 -2.05 8.85 9.84
N GLY A 98 -2.38 8.87 8.53
CA GLY A 98 -2.49 10.12 7.76
C GLY A 98 -1.20 10.64 7.13
N SER A 99 -0.14 9.84 7.11
CA SER A 99 1.04 10.08 6.26
C SER A 99 1.56 8.75 5.77
N PHE A 100 2.08 8.70 4.55
CA PHE A 100 2.70 7.51 4.02
C PHE A 100 4.00 7.19 4.75
N CYS A 101 5.01 8.06 4.60
CA CYS A 101 6.34 7.89 5.19
C CYS A 101 7.14 9.19 5.04
N SER A 102 7.71 9.70 6.13
CA SER A 102 8.55 10.90 6.12
C SER A 102 10.04 10.65 5.84
N GLY A 103 10.43 9.42 5.52
CA GLY A 103 11.83 9.04 5.29
C GLY A 103 12.47 8.38 6.50
N TYR A 104 13.79 8.40 6.54
CA TYR A 104 14.55 7.80 7.64
C TYR A 104 14.36 8.59 8.94
N ASP A 105 14.35 7.88 10.07
CA ASP A 105 14.25 8.47 11.40
C ASP A 105 15.54 9.22 11.74
N LEU A 106 15.54 10.55 11.55
CA LEU A 106 16.71 11.38 11.77
C LEU A 106 17.14 11.43 13.24
N SER A 107 16.26 11.10 14.20
CA SER A 107 16.64 10.97 15.61
C SER A 107 17.59 9.78 15.79
N GLU A 108 17.32 8.64 15.14
CA GLU A 108 18.24 7.48 15.18
C GLU A 108 19.60 7.82 14.56
N LEU A 109 19.61 8.60 13.47
CA LEU A 109 20.86 9.06 12.87
C LEU A 109 21.64 10.01 13.79
N ALA A 110 20.96 10.94 14.45
CA ALA A 110 21.57 11.92 15.34
C ALA A 110 22.11 11.29 16.63
N ASP A 111 21.46 10.23 17.12
CA ASP A 111 21.89 9.49 18.31
C ASP A 111 23.11 8.58 18.05
N SER A 112 23.47 8.36 16.77
CA SER A 112 24.64 7.54 16.40
C SER A 112 25.94 8.28 16.70
N THR A 113 26.73 7.75 17.64
CA THR A 113 28.03 8.31 18.04
C THR A 113 29.21 7.68 17.30
N ASP A 114 28.98 6.63 16.51
CA ASP A 114 30.02 5.84 15.84
C ASP A 114 29.82 5.87 14.32
N PRO A 115 30.72 6.52 13.56
CA PRO A 115 30.67 6.54 12.10
C PRO A 115 30.62 5.15 11.46
N GLN A 116 31.17 4.12 12.10
CA GLN A 116 31.15 2.75 11.59
C GLN A 116 29.74 2.14 11.65
N GLN A 117 28.93 2.51 12.65
CA GLN A 117 27.54 2.09 12.73
C GLN A 117 26.70 2.73 11.62
N VAL A 118 26.89 4.02 11.36
CA VAL A 118 26.25 4.71 10.23
C VAL A 118 26.62 4.05 8.90
N GLN A 119 27.90 3.71 8.71
CA GLN A 119 28.34 3.01 7.51
C GLN A 119 27.68 1.63 7.37
N THR A 120 27.53 0.89 8.46
CA THR A 120 26.85 -0.43 8.49
C THR A 120 25.39 -0.32 8.08
N ILE A 121 24.67 0.70 8.56
CA ILE A 121 23.28 0.99 8.17
C ILE A 121 23.22 1.26 6.66
N VAL A 122 24.09 2.12 6.14
CA VAL A 122 24.16 2.45 4.70
C VAL A 122 24.51 1.24 3.84
N GLN A 123 25.31 0.30 4.34
CA GLN A 123 25.71 -0.92 3.62
C GLN A 123 24.69 -2.05 3.70
N ASN A 124 23.54 -1.85 4.36
CA ASN A 124 22.48 -2.85 4.43
C ASN A 124 22.08 -3.31 3.01
N PRO A 125 22.21 -4.61 2.67
CA PRO A 125 21.86 -5.11 1.34
C PRO A 125 20.37 -4.96 1.00
N GLU A 126 19.52 -4.80 2.02
CA GLU A 126 18.11 -4.50 1.85
C GLU A 126 17.87 -3.06 1.41
N GLY A 127 18.68 -2.12 1.90
CA GLY A 127 18.42 -0.68 1.88
C GLY A 127 18.20 -0.12 3.30
N VAL A 128 18.36 1.18 3.46
CA VAL A 128 18.19 1.86 4.75
C VAL A 128 16.70 1.95 5.09
N MET A 129 15.86 2.14 4.08
CA MET A 129 14.41 2.24 4.21
C MET A 129 13.69 0.87 4.23
N GLY A 130 14.41 -0.23 4.41
CA GLY A 130 13.87 -1.58 4.31
C GLY A 130 14.25 -2.23 2.99
N PRO A 131 13.32 -2.73 2.14
CA PRO A 131 13.62 -3.59 0.98
C PRO A 131 13.97 -2.84 -0.32
N THR A 132 14.37 -1.57 -0.21
CA THR A 132 14.54 -0.64 -1.34
C THR A 132 15.67 -0.99 -2.29
N ARG A 133 16.54 -1.96 -2.00
CA ARG A 133 17.58 -2.47 -2.92
C ARG A 133 17.20 -3.80 -3.57
N ARG A 134 16.07 -4.41 -3.18
CA ARG A 134 15.58 -5.64 -3.79
C ARG A 134 14.80 -5.34 -5.08
N MET A 135 14.96 -6.23 -6.05
CA MET A 135 14.02 -6.36 -7.17
C MET A 135 12.87 -7.28 -6.72
N ILE A 136 11.80 -6.68 -6.21
CA ILE A 136 10.60 -7.40 -5.76
C ILE A 136 9.96 -8.08 -6.97
N ARG A 137 9.51 -9.32 -6.83
CA ARG A 137 9.00 -10.21 -7.91
C ARG A 137 7.50 -10.13 -8.13
N LYS A 138 6.75 -9.61 -7.15
CA LYS A 138 5.29 -9.47 -7.22
C LYS A 138 4.88 -8.00 -7.31
N PRO A 139 3.75 -7.69 -7.98
CA PRO A 139 3.29 -6.31 -8.09
C PRO A 139 2.97 -5.68 -6.74
N ILE A 140 3.32 -4.41 -6.55
CA ILE A 140 2.97 -3.61 -5.37
C ILE A 140 2.37 -2.27 -5.80
N VAL A 141 1.22 -1.94 -5.23
CA VAL A 141 0.57 -0.63 -5.36
C VAL A 141 0.82 0.18 -4.10
N CYS A 142 1.34 1.39 -4.23
CA CYS A 142 1.54 2.32 -3.14
C CYS A 142 0.29 3.20 -2.95
N ALA A 143 -0.23 3.28 -1.72
CA ALA A 143 -1.28 4.21 -1.31
C ALA A 143 -0.65 5.38 -0.53
N ILE A 144 -0.58 6.54 -1.18
CA ILE A 144 0.07 7.74 -0.65
C ILE A 144 -0.97 8.66 -0.01
N SER A 145 -0.88 8.81 1.30
CA SER A 145 -1.61 9.82 2.09
C SER A 145 -0.61 10.79 2.74
N GLY A 146 -1.03 12.03 2.98
CA GLY A 146 -0.22 13.05 3.68
C GLY A 146 1.22 13.17 3.16
N TYR A 147 2.21 12.99 4.03
CA TYR A 147 3.62 13.12 3.65
C TYR A 147 4.19 11.82 3.06
N CYS A 148 4.75 11.91 1.85
CA CYS A 148 5.61 10.89 1.24
C CYS A 148 6.90 11.59 0.76
N VAL A 149 7.88 11.70 1.67
CA VAL A 149 9.04 12.58 1.48
C VAL A 149 10.34 11.89 1.82
N ALA A 150 11.45 12.42 1.30
CA ALA A 150 12.80 11.89 1.49
C ALA A 150 12.87 10.39 1.15
N GLY A 151 13.41 9.55 2.03
CA GLY A 151 13.45 8.09 1.83
C GLY A 151 12.06 7.45 1.68
N GLY A 152 10.98 8.10 2.17
CA GLY A 152 9.62 7.65 1.94
C GLY A 152 9.19 7.77 0.49
N LEU A 153 9.70 8.77 -0.23
CA LEU A 153 9.51 8.85 -1.68
C LEU A 153 10.31 7.76 -2.40
N GLU A 154 11.53 7.44 -1.95
CA GLU A 154 12.32 6.33 -2.52
C GLU A 154 11.61 4.97 -2.35
N LEU A 155 10.94 4.77 -1.21
CA LEU A 155 10.11 3.61 -0.95
C LEU A 155 8.85 3.57 -1.84
N ALA A 156 8.19 4.71 -2.08
CA ALA A 156 7.08 4.78 -3.01
C ALA A 156 7.50 4.54 -4.48
N LEU A 157 8.71 4.97 -4.85
CA LEU A 157 9.30 4.73 -6.18
C LEU A 157 9.67 3.26 -6.41
N MET A 158 9.91 2.49 -5.35
CA MET A 158 10.12 1.04 -5.43
C MET A 158 8.84 0.30 -5.86
N CYS A 159 7.67 0.83 -5.53
CA CYS A 159 6.39 0.24 -5.91
C CYS A 159 6.11 0.43 -7.41
N ASP A 160 5.32 -0.47 -8.01
CA ASP A 160 4.99 -0.42 -9.44
C ASP A 160 4.08 0.78 -9.75
N LEU A 161 3.02 0.92 -8.96
CA LEU A 161 1.98 1.92 -9.16
C LEU A 161 1.77 2.76 -7.91
N ARG A 162 1.40 4.02 -8.08
CA ARG A 162 1.14 4.97 -6.98
C ARG A 162 -0.25 5.59 -7.13
N VAL A 163 -1.06 5.44 -6.09
CA VAL A 163 -2.35 6.13 -5.90
C VAL A 163 -2.15 7.16 -4.80
N MET A 164 -2.40 8.43 -5.10
CA MET A 164 -2.08 9.54 -4.22
C MET A 164 -3.32 10.34 -3.86
N GLU A 165 -3.48 10.68 -2.59
CA GLU A 165 -4.53 11.60 -2.14
C GLU A 165 -4.22 13.04 -2.59
N GLU A 166 -5.26 13.80 -2.94
CA GLU A 166 -5.12 15.16 -3.50
C GLU A 166 -4.37 16.16 -2.60
N ASN A 167 -4.40 15.95 -1.28
CA ASN A 167 -3.72 16.78 -0.29
C ASN A 167 -2.33 16.25 0.11
N ALA A 168 -1.92 15.09 -0.41
CA ALA A 168 -0.61 14.55 -0.11
C ALA A 168 0.49 15.40 -0.77
N VAL A 169 1.71 15.31 -0.22
CA VAL A 169 2.87 16.06 -0.71
C VAL A 169 4.06 15.12 -0.88
N LEU A 170 4.76 15.31 -2.01
CA LEU A 170 6.00 14.60 -2.33
C LEU A 170 7.19 15.55 -2.31
N GLY A 171 8.39 15.01 -2.14
CA GLY A 171 9.64 15.75 -2.32
C GLY A 171 10.81 15.21 -1.49
N PHE A 172 12.03 15.60 -1.85
CA PHE A 172 13.25 15.19 -1.14
C PHE A 172 13.66 16.23 -0.08
N PHE A 173 12.93 16.27 1.03
CA PHE A 173 13.17 17.26 2.08
C PHE A 173 14.50 17.05 2.82
N ASN A 174 15.10 15.87 2.68
CA ASN A 174 16.44 15.57 3.17
C ASN A 174 17.53 16.50 2.63
N ARG A 175 17.28 17.26 1.55
CA ARG A 175 18.21 18.30 1.08
C ARG A 175 18.53 19.35 2.14
N ARG A 176 17.59 19.65 3.05
CA ARG A 176 17.79 20.61 4.14
C ARG A 176 18.79 20.13 5.21
N PHE A 177 19.03 18.82 5.26
CA PHE A 177 19.79 18.16 6.33
C PHE A 177 21.08 17.49 5.83
N GLY A 178 21.40 17.63 4.53
CA GLY A 178 22.60 16.99 3.96
C GLY A 178 22.55 15.47 3.85
N VAL A 179 21.37 14.85 4.00
CA VAL A 179 21.22 13.39 3.90
C VAL A 179 21.05 12.98 2.42
N PRO A 180 21.88 12.08 1.88
CA PRO A 180 21.83 11.69 0.46
C PRO A 180 20.62 10.79 0.12
N LEU A 181 20.37 10.58 -1.18
CA LEU A 181 19.48 9.50 -1.65
C LEU A 181 20.30 8.24 -1.84
N ILE A 182 19.92 7.17 -1.15
CA ILE A 182 20.66 5.90 -1.12
C ILE A 182 19.75 4.67 -1.18
N ASP A 183 18.47 4.88 -1.49
CA ASP A 183 17.40 3.87 -1.52
C ASP A 183 16.72 3.80 -2.91
N GLY A 184 17.44 4.25 -3.95
CA GLY A 184 17.07 4.11 -5.35
C GLY A 184 16.39 5.34 -5.96
N GLY A 185 16.26 6.44 -5.25
CA GLY A 185 15.68 7.69 -5.77
C GLY A 185 16.44 8.26 -6.96
N THR A 186 17.77 8.20 -6.95
CA THR A 186 18.63 8.63 -8.08
C THR A 186 18.60 7.66 -9.27
N VAL A 187 18.09 6.45 -9.09
CA VAL A 187 18.01 5.42 -10.13
C VAL A 187 16.62 5.42 -10.77
N ARG A 188 15.57 5.31 -9.93
CA ARG A 188 14.20 5.15 -10.41
C ARG A 188 13.60 6.47 -10.89
N LEU A 189 13.80 7.57 -10.17
CA LEU A 189 13.11 8.82 -10.50
C LEU A 189 13.43 9.32 -11.93
N PRO A 190 14.70 9.35 -12.38
CA PRO A 190 15.00 9.75 -13.76
C PRO A 190 14.37 8.83 -14.81
N ALA A 191 14.30 7.52 -14.55
CA ALA A 191 13.64 6.57 -15.44
C ALA A 191 12.12 6.81 -15.53
N LEU A 192 11.50 7.31 -14.45
CA LEU A 192 10.06 7.54 -14.40
C LEU A 192 9.64 8.88 -15.04
N ILE A 193 10.34 9.98 -14.73
CA ILE A 193 9.90 11.34 -15.09
C ILE A 193 10.89 12.09 -15.99
N GLY A 194 11.94 11.42 -16.45
CA GLY A 194 13.03 12.02 -17.22
C GLY A 194 14.03 12.77 -16.34
N LEU A 195 15.28 12.85 -16.80
CA LEU A 195 16.40 13.35 -16.02
C LEU A 195 16.22 14.80 -15.56
N SER A 196 15.75 15.70 -16.43
CA SER A 196 15.62 17.12 -16.09
C SER A 196 14.62 17.37 -14.95
N ARG A 197 13.44 16.74 -15.00
CA ARG A 197 12.45 16.84 -13.93
C ARG A 197 12.93 16.17 -12.65
N ALA A 198 13.60 15.03 -12.77
CA ALA A 198 14.20 14.36 -11.62
C ALA A 198 15.26 15.25 -10.94
N LEU A 199 16.15 15.89 -11.69
CA LEU A 199 17.15 16.80 -11.15
C LEU A 199 16.53 18.02 -10.48
N ASP A 200 15.47 18.60 -11.04
CA ASP A 200 14.73 19.68 -10.37
C ASP A 200 14.27 19.25 -8.96
N LEU A 201 13.61 18.09 -8.84
CA LEU A 201 13.15 17.60 -7.53
C LEU A 201 14.30 17.22 -6.59
N ILE A 202 15.35 16.57 -7.12
CA ILE A 202 16.50 16.10 -6.34
C ILE A 202 17.32 17.27 -5.81
N LEU A 203 17.60 18.28 -6.64
CA LEU A 203 18.49 19.40 -6.30
C LEU A 203 17.77 20.44 -5.44
N THR A 204 16.53 20.79 -5.79
CA THR A 204 15.79 21.83 -5.05
C THR A 204 15.17 21.30 -3.75
N GLY A 205 14.86 19.99 -3.69
CA GLY A 205 14.09 19.42 -2.58
C GLY A 205 12.70 20.04 -2.41
N ARG A 206 12.16 20.70 -3.45
CA ARG A 206 10.87 21.37 -3.39
C ARG A 206 9.71 20.39 -3.19
N THR A 207 8.57 20.92 -2.77
CA THR A 207 7.33 20.16 -2.68
C THR A 207 6.73 19.93 -4.06
N VAL A 208 6.14 18.76 -4.28
CA VAL A 208 5.34 18.42 -5.45
C VAL A 208 3.91 18.15 -5.00
N SER A 209 2.96 18.83 -5.63
CA SER A 209 1.52 18.64 -5.39
C SER A 209 0.99 17.41 -6.12
N ALA A 210 -0.17 16.89 -5.72
CA ALA A 210 -0.80 15.75 -6.41
C ALA A 210 -1.06 16.02 -7.90
N LYS A 211 -1.48 17.24 -8.27
CA LYS A 211 -1.70 17.64 -9.66
C LYS A 211 -0.43 17.52 -10.49
N GLU A 212 0.64 18.15 -10.02
CA GLU A 212 1.93 18.11 -10.70
C GLU A 212 2.48 16.68 -10.75
N ALA A 213 2.39 15.93 -9.65
CA ALA A 213 2.85 14.55 -9.59
C ALA A 213 2.17 13.68 -10.65
N LEU A 214 0.89 13.91 -10.94
CA LEU A 214 0.17 13.23 -12.02
C LEU A 214 0.67 13.69 -13.40
N GLU A 215 0.79 14.99 -13.63
CA GLU A 215 1.21 15.58 -14.91
C GLU A 215 2.61 15.14 -15.36
N ILE A 216 3.54 14.98 -14.41
CA ILE A 216 4.91 14.56 -14.71
C ILE A 216 5.10 13.05 -14.77
N GLY A 217 4.07 12.25 -14.46
CA GLY A 217 4.12 10.78 -14.42
C GLY A 217 4.71 10.20 -13.13
N LEU A 218 4.84 10.99 -12.07
CA LEU A 218 5.34 10.53 -10.77
C LEU A 218 4.32 9.66 -10.04
N VAL A 219 3.02 9.92 -10.22
CA VAL A 219 1.93 9.06 -9.70
C VAL A 219 0.96 8.67 -10.81
N ASN A 220 0.26 7.55 -10.64
CA ASN A 220 -0.64 7.01 -11.66
C ASN A 220 -2.08 7.48 -11.49
N ARG A 221 -2.50 7.76 -10.26
CA ARG A 221 -3.87 8.19 -9.93
C ARG A 221 -3.86 9.19 -8.79
N VAL A 222 -4.72 10.20 -8.89
CA VAL A 222 -5.04 11.13 -7.80
C VAL A 222 -6.47 10.87 -7.35
N VAL A 223 -6.69 10.81 -6.04
CA VAL A 223 -7.99 10.47 -5.43
C VAL A 223 -8.34 11.42 -4.29
N ALA A 224 -9.61 11.42 -3.87
CA ALA A 224 -10.07 12.23 -2.75
C ALA A 224 -9.37 11.84 -1.44
N VAL A 225 -9.20 12.82 -0.54
CA VAL A 225 -8.60 12.60 0.79
C VAL A 225 -9.34 11.51 1.56
N GLY A 226 -8.59 10.61 2.20
CA GLY A 226 -9.12 9.47 2.96
C GLY A 226 -9.53 8.26 2.10
N SER A 227 -9.45 8.35 0.77
CA SER A 227 -9.78 7.24 -0.13
C SER A 227 -8.56 6.52 -0.69
N GLY A 228 -7.34 6.95 -0.37
CA GLY A 228 -6.09 6.45 -0.95
C GLY A 228 -5.93 4.93 -0.85
N LEU A 229 -6.10 4.37 0.36
CA LEU A 229 -5.95 2.93 0.60
C LEU A 229 -7.02 2.12 -0.15
N GLY A 230 -8.29 2.52 -0.07
CA GLY A 230 -9.38 1.81 -0.75
C GLY A 230 -9.23 1.82 -2.28
N GLN A 231 -8.77 2.94 -2.85
CA GLN A 231 -8.54 3.04 -4.29
C GLN A 231 -7.29 2.26 -4.75
N ALA A 232 -6.23 2.22 -3.92
CA ALA A 232 -5.08 1.36 -4.15
C ALA A 232 -5.45 -0.13 -4.08
N TYR A 233 -6.28 -0.52 -3.12
CA TYR A 233 -6.82 -1.87 -3.02
C TYR A 233 -7.64 -2.26 -4.26
N ASN A 234 -8.54 -1.37 -4.71
CA ASN A 234 -9.33 -1.61 -5.93
C ASN A 234 -8.44 -1.77 -7.17
N LEU A 235 -7.36 -0.97 -7.27
CA LEU A 235 -6.36 -1.13 -8.32
C LEU A 235 -5.64 -2.48 -8.20
N ALA A 236 -5.24 -2.88 -7.00
CA ALA A 236 -4.60 -4.17 -6.75
C ALA A 236 -5.53 -5.34 -7.13
N MET A 237 -6.81 -5.30 -6.76
CA MET A 237 -7.83 -6.27 -7.17
C MET A 237 -8.00 -6.34 -8.69
N SER A 238 -7.91 -5.20 -9.38
CA SER A 238 -8.00 -5.14 -10.84
C SER A 238 -6.81 -5.82 -11.55
N ILE A 239 -5.66 -5.92 -10.88
CA ILE A 239 -4.48 -6.65 -11.36
C ILE A 239 -4.60 -8.13 -10.99
N ALA A 240 -5.00 -8.40 -9.74
CA ALA A 240 -5.06 -9.73 -9.16
C ALA A 240 -6.16 -10.63 -9.78
N LYS A 241 -7.04 -10.06 -10.61
CA LYS A 241 -8.02 -10.82 -11.40
C LYS A 241 -7.41 -11.52 -12.63
N TYR A 242 -6.22 -11.12 -13.08
CA TYR A 242 -5.58 -11.70 -14.26
C TYR A 242 -4.65 -12.88 -13.92
N PRO A 243 -4.28 -13.72 -14.91
CA PRO A 243 -3.29 -14.78 -14.72
C PRO A 243 -1.94 -14.21 -14.29
N GLN A 244 -1.45 -14.65 -13.13
CA GLN A 244 -0.35 -13.96 -12.46
C GLN A 244 1.03 -14.34 -12.99
N ARG A 245 1.21 -15.50 -13.64
CA ARG A 245 2.52 -15.82 -14.23
C ARG A 245 2.82 -14.86 -15.38
N CYS A 246 1.85 -14.61 -16.25
CA CYS A 246 1.98 -13.66 -17.35
C CYS A 246 2.28 -12.25 -16.83
N ILE A 247 1.48 -11.74 -15.89
CA ILE A 247 1.68 -10.39 -15.34
C ILE A 247 3.07 -10.24 -14.70
N ARG A 248 3.54 -11.25 -13.95
CA ARG A 248 4.86 -11.20 -13.30
C ARG A 248 6.00 -11.33 -14.32
N HIS A 249 5.82 -12.11 -15.38
CA HIS A 249 6.77 -12.23 -16.49
C HIS A 249 6.97 -10.89 -17.19
N ASP A 250 5.87 -10.27 -17.64
CA ASP A 250 5.93 -9.01 -18.39
C ASP A 250 6.49 -7.88 -17.54
N ARG A 251 6.14 -7.87 -16.25
CA ARG A 251 6.73 -6.96 -15.26
C ARG A 251 8.24 -7.16 -15.12
N ASP A 252 8.71 -8.40 -14.96
CA ASP A 252 10.15 -8.71 -14.87
C ASP A 252 10.92 -8.24 -16.11
N ALA A 253 10.37 -8.51 -17.31
CA ALA A 253 10.95 -8.05 -18.57
C ALA A 253 11.04 -6.51 -18.65
N ALA A 254 9.98 -5.79 -18.26
CA ALA A 254 9.98 -4.33 -18.24
C ALA A 254 11.03 -3.75 -17.29
N TYR A 255 11.18 -4.33 -16.10
CA TYR A 255 12.21 -3.92 -15.15
C TYR A 255 13.62 -4.21 -15.65
N TYR A 256 13.85 -5.39 -16.23
CA TYR A 256 15.13 -5.75 -16.83
C TYR A 256 15.52 -4.78 -17.96
N GLY A 257 14.60 -4.55 -18.89
CA GLY A 257 14.80 -3.62 -20.00
C GLY A 257 15.11 -2.19 -19.55
N THR A 258 14.55 -1.76 -18.41
CA THR A 258 14.77 -0.41 -17.89
C THR A 258 16.11 -0.25 -17.16
N PHE A 259 16.53 -1.24 -16.37
CA PHE A 259 17.62 -1.07 -15.40
C PHE A 259 18.82 -2.00 -15.59
N SER A 260 18.73 -3.01 -16.45
CA SER A 260 19.74 -4.08 -16.52
C SER A 260 20.16 -4.47 -17.93
N ALA A 261 19.31 -4.24 -18.93
CA ALA A 261 19.62 -4.60 -20.30
C ALA A 261 20.82 -3.83 -20.85
N GLN A 262 21.69 -4.55 -21.56
CA GLN A 262 22.91 -4.00 -22.17
C GLN A 262 22.64 -3.41 -23.57
N SER A 263 21.64 -3.94 -24.26
CA SER A 263 21.17 -3.45 -25.56
C SER A 263 19.68 -3.73 -25.75
N TYR A 264 19.12 -3.21 -26.83
CA TYR A 264 17.74 -3.51 -27.24
C TYR A 264 17.55 -5.00 -27.52
N GLU A 265 18.52 -5.63 -28.19
CA GLU A 265 18.51 -7.05 -28.53
C GLU A 265 18.59 -7.93 -27.26
N ASP A 266 19.43 -7.57 -26.29
CA ASP A 266 19.52 -8.26 -25.00
C ASP A 266 18.18 -8.21 -24.24
N ALA A 267 17.50 -7.05 -24.22
CA ALA A 267 16.18 -6.94 -23.61
C ALA A 267 15.15 -7.87 -24.26
N LEU A 268 15.11 -7.93 -25.60
CA LEU A 268 14.20 -8.81 -26.33
C LEU A 268 14.52 -10.30 -26.15
N GLU A 269 15.80 -10.66 -26.15
CA GLU A 269 16.24 -12.03 -25.92
C GLU A 269 15.91 -12.49 -24.50
N ARG A 270 16.13 -11.62 -23.50
CA ARG A 270 15.73 -11.87 -22.11
C ARG A 270 14.22 -12.09 -21.98
N GLU A 271 13.41 -11.26 -22.63
CA GLU A 271 11.94 -11.38 -22.63
C GLU A 271 11.50 -12.73 -23.19
N ALA A 272 12.03 -13.14 -24.34
CA ALA A 272 11.64 -14.40 -24.97
C ALA A 272 12.15 -15.64 -24.22
N SER A 273 13.40 -15.61 -23.74
CA SER A 273 14.05 -16.75 -23.09
C SER A 273 13.49 -17.09 -21.71
N ASN A 274 12.82 -16.14 -21.05
CA ASN A 274 12.18 -16.32 -19.76
C ASN A 274 10.80 -17.01 -19.81
N VAL A 275 10.27 -17.23 -21.02
CA VAL A 275 8.96 -17.87 -21.18
C VAL A 275 9.05 -19.35 -20.81
N THR A 276 8.47 -19.69 -19.66
CA THR A 276 8.45 -21.06 -19.13
C THR A 276 7.33 -21.90 -19.74
N ILE A 277 7.45 -23.23 -19.65
CA ILE A 277 6.41 -24.17 -20.09
C ILE A 277 5.11 -23.92 -19.31
N GLU A 278 5.20 -23.63 -18.02
CA GLU A 278 4.06 -23.33 -17.15
C GLU A 278 3.34 -22.05 -17.58
N LEU A 279 4.09 -21.03 -18.01
CA LEU A 279 3.52 -19.81 -18.56
C LEU A 279 2.79 -20.09 -19.89
N LEU A 280 3.36 -20.89 -20.77
CA LEU A 280 2.71 -21.29 -22.02
C LEU A 280 1.42 -22.10 -21.78
N GLN A 281 1.40 -22.95 -20.74
CA GLN A 281 0.18 -23.65 -20.33
C GLN A 281 -0.90 -22.69 -19.84
N GLU A 282 -0.55 -21.69 -19.03
CA GLU A 282 -1.46 -20.64 -18.58
C GLU A 282 -2.02 -19.83 -19.78
N ALA A 283 -1.17 -19.48 -20.73
CA ALA A 283 -1.56 -18.80 -21.96
C ALA A 283 -2.53 -19.65 -22.81
N LYS A 284 -2.25 -20.95 -22.96
CA LYS A 284 -3.13 -21.87 -23.69
C LYS A 284 -4.51 -21.97 -23.06
N GLN A 285 -4.59 -22.06 -21.72
CA GLN A 285 -5.87 -22.05 -21.00
C GLN A 285 -6.64 -20.75 -21.23
N GLY A 286 -5.95 -19.61 -21.24
CA GLY A 286 -6.54 -18.32 -21.60
C GLY A 286 -7.09 -18.29 -23.03
N ALA A 287 -6.33 -18.81 -24.00
CA ALA A 287 -6.75 -18.92 -25.40
C ALA A 287 -7.99 -19.82 -25.56
N ASP A 288 -8.08 -20.91 -24.79
CA ASP A 288 -9.25 -21.80 -24.78
C ASP A 288 -10.51 -21.07 -24.27
N LYS A 289 -10.40 -20.31 -23.18
CA LYS A 289 -11.48 -19.46 -22.65
C LYS A 289 -11.93 -18.41 -23.68
N PHE A 290 -10.97 -17.76 -24.34
CA PHE A 290 -11.27 -16.78 -25.39
C PHE A 290 -12.01 -17.39 -26.57
N ARG A 291 -11.59 -18.58 -27.01
CA ARG A 291 -12.27 -19.34 -28.06
C ARG A 291 -13.71 -19.69 -27.67
N GLN A 292 -13.98 -19.94 -26.39
CA GLN A 292 -15.32 -20.20 -25.83
C GLN A 292 -16.17 -18.93 -25.64
N GLY A 293 -15.65 -17.73 -25.93
CA GLY A 293 -16.39 -16.47 -25.90
C GLY A 293 -16.12 -15.58 -24.68
N ILE A 294 -15.37 -16.07 -23.68
CA ILE A 294 -14.97 -15.25 -22.53
C ILE A 294 -14.01 -14.17 -23.01
N GLY A 295 -14.31 -12.91 -22.71
CA GLY A 295 -13.45 -11.79 -23.08
C GLY A 295 -13.60 -11.25 -24.50
N ARG A 296 -14.48 -11.82 -25.34
CA ARG A 296 -14.71 -11.31 -26.70
C ARG A 296 -15.33 -9.90 -26.69
N GLY A 297 -15.03 -9.12 -27.73
CA GLY A 297 -15.51 -7.74 -27.87
C GLY A 297 -14.94 -6.77 -26.83
N GLY A 298 -13.85 -7.14 -26.14
CA GLY A 298 -13.25 -6.33 -25.07
C GLY A 298 -13.97 -6.44 -23.72
N SER A 299 -14.87 -7.42 -23.56
CA SER A 299 -15.54 -7.64 -22.27
C SER A 299 -14.55 -8.12 -21.22
N PHE A 300 -14.68 -7.66 -19.98
CA PHE A 300 -13.91 -8.15 -18.84
C PHE A 300 -14.71 -9.13 -17.95
N SER A 301 -15.92 -9.52 -18.38
CA SER A 301 -16.77 -10.45 -17.65
C SER A 301 -16.23 -11.88 -17.71
N GLY A 302 -16.17 -12.57 -16.57
CA GLY A 302 -15.80 -13.99 -16.50
C GLY A 302 -14.29 -14.29 -16.62
N VAL A 303 -13.43 -13.27 -16.64
CA VAL A 303 -11.95 -13.43 -16.69
C VAL A 303 -11.44 -14.20 -15.46
N LYS A 304 -12.00 -13.90 -14.29
CA LYS A 304 -11.87 -14.69 -13.07
C LYS A 304 -13.26 -14.98 -12.53
N GLU A 305 -13.50 -16.18 -12.04
CA GLU A 305 -14.73 -16.48 -11.31
C GLU A 305 -14.75 -15.60 -10.06
N LYS A 306 -15.87 -14.88 -9.85
CA LYS A 306 -16.07 -14.15 -8.59
C LYS A 306 -16.18 -15.18 -7.48
N ASN A 307 -15.29 -15.10 -6.49
CA ASN A 307 -15.51 -15.79 -5.23
C ASN A 307 -16.61 -15.04 -4.47
N LEU A 308 -17.85 -15.43 -4.73
CA LEU A 308 -19.02 -14.88 -4.06
C LEU A 308 -19.02 -15.36 -2.60
N PRO A 309 -19.30 -14.49 -1.62
CA PRO A 309 -19.57 -14.89 -0.24
C PRO A 309 -20.74 -15.88 -0.17
N ASP A 310 -20.78 -16.71 0.88
CA ASP A 310 -21.81 -17.73 1.03
C ASP A 310 -23.24 -17.16 1.07
N TRP A 311 -23.41 -15.93 1.55
CA TRP A 311 -24.71 -15.25 1.57
C TRP A 311 -25.17 -14.84 0.16
N GLU A 312 -24.27 -14.31 -0.67
CA GLU A 312 -24.57 -13.91 -2.06
C GLU A 312 -24.85 -15.15 -2.92
N ARG A 313 -24.12 -16.26 -2.69
CA ARG A 313 -24.44 -17.56 -3.32
C ARG A 313 -25.81 -18.09 -2.91
N LYS A 314 -26.23 -17.86 -1.66
CA LYS A 314 -27.54 -18.28 -1.15
C LYS A 314 -28.66 -17.42 -1.75
N GLU A 315 -28.47 -16.12 -1.86
CA GLU A 315 -29.43 -15.20 -2.50
C GLU A 315 -29.61 -15.52 -3.99
N MET A 316 -28.51 -15.68 -4.74
CA MET A 316 -28.59 -16.06 -6.15
C MET A 316 -29.30 -17.42 -6.37
N LYS A 317 -29.11 -18.38 -5.44
CA LYS A 317 -29.86 -19.65 -5.45
C LYS A 317 -31.34 -19.49 -5.11
N HIS A 318 -31.71 -18.44 -4.38
CA HIS A 318 -33.10 -18.14 -4.06
C HIS A 318 -33.79 -17.44 -5.24
N GLU A 319 -33.10 -16.49 -5.88
CA GLU A 319 -33.59 -15.76 -7.05
C GLU A 319 -33.74 -16.65 -8.30
N SER A 320 -32.82 -17.60 -8.51
CA SER A 320 -32.90 -18.55 -9.65
C SER A 320 -34.00 -19.63 -9.51
N LYS A 321 -34.69 -19.67 -8.37
CA LYS A 321 -35.84 -20.56 -8.11
C LYS A 321 -37.19 -19.83 -8.23
N LEU A 322 -37.17 -18.52 -8.41
CA LEU A 322 -38.34 -17.68 -8.73
C LEU A 322 -38.47 -17.58 -10.26
#